data_AF-A0A0R2NIQ8-F1
#
_entry.id   AF-A0A0R2NIQ8-F1
#
_cell.length_a   1.000
_cell.length_b   1.000
_cell.length_c   1.000
_cell.angle_alpha   90.00
_cell.angle_beta   90.00
_cell.angle_gamma   90.00
#
_symmetry.space_group_name_H-M   'P 1'
#
loop_
_entity.id
_entity.type
_entity.pdbx_description
1 polymer ?
#
loop_
_entity_poly.entity_id
_entity_poly.type
_entity_poly.pdbx_seq_one_letter_code
_entity_poly.pdbx_strand_id
1 'polypeptide(L)' 'MAKKYGIEVHHKDDTPGFRESYDTEEWFESEEERDKKIQEYYDSENQPLSPKDQLIENELGESGDFDITTYSKIEK' A
#
# COMPACT_ATOMS: atom_id res chain seq x y z
N MET A 1 24.70 -11.22 -6.70
CA MET A 1 23.33 -10.82 -7.09
C MET A 1 23.18 -9.37 -6.66
N ALA A 2 22.74 -8.48 -7.56
CA ALA A 2 22.42 -7.12 -7.16
C ALA A 2 21.14 -7.17 -6.32
N LYS A 3 21.13 -6.49 -5.16
CA LYS A 3 19.92 -6.34 -4.36
C LYS A 3 18.88 -5.60 -5.20
N LYS A 4 17.66 -6.12 -5.22
CA LYS A 4 16.50 -5.41 -5.77
C LYS A 4 15.57 -5.03 -4.64
N TYR A 5 15.03 -3.84 -4.74
CA TYR A 5 14.12 -3.27 -3.77
C TYR A 5 12.74 -3.29 -4.40
N GLY A 6 11.70 -3.77 -3.72
CA GLY A 6 10.36 -3.82 -4.29
C GLY A 6 9.29 -3.32 -3.35
N ILE A 7 8.12 -3.08 -3.92
CA ILE A 7 6.87 -2.77 -3.22
C ILE A 7 5.87 -3.85 -3.65
N GLU A 8 5.29 -4.54 -2.69
CA GLU A 8 4.11 -5.39 -2.89
C GLU A 8 2.87 -4.57 -2.54
N VAL A 9 1.93 -4.51 -3.47
CA VAL A 9 0.64 -3.83 -3.31
C VAL A 9 -0.43 -4.90 -3.29
N HIS A 10 -1.11 -5.02 -2.16
CA HIS A 10 -2.24 -5.92 -1.99
C HIS A 10 -3.53 -5.10 -2.07
N HIS A 11 -4.36 -5.40 -3.07
CA HIS A 11 -5.68 -4.82 -3.24
C HIS A 11 -6.74 -5.84 -2.86
N LYS A 12 -7.72 -5.40 -2.08
CA LYS A 12 -8.83 -6.24 -1.62
C LYS A 12 -10.14 -5.47 -1.70
N ASP A 13 -11.01 -5.91 -2.59
CA ASP A 13 -12.40 -5.48 -2.70
C ASP A 13 -13.32 -6.57 -2.11
N ASP A 14 -13.97 -6.28 -0.98
CA ASP A 14 -14.98 -7.12 -0.33
C ASP A 14 -16.42 -6.70 -0.68
N THR A 15 -16.62 -5.89 -1.72
CA THR A 15 -17.93 -5.42 -2.16
C THR A 15 -18.85 -6.62 -2.43
N PRO A 16 -20.02 -6.71 -1.76
CA PRO A 16 -20.95 -7.81 -1.96
C PRO A 16 -21.39 -7.94 -3.42
N GLY A 17 -21.04 -9.06 -4.06
CA GLY A 17 -21.35 -9.33 -5.47
C GLY A 17 -20.20 -9.05 -6.45
N PHE A 18 -19.12 -8.38 -6.00
CA PHE A 18 -17.93 -8.05 -6.79
C PHE A 18 -16.68 -8.17 -5.92
N ARG A 19 -16.45 -9.35 -5.36
CA ARG A 19 -15.26 -9.60 -4.55
C ARG A 19 -14.05 -9.85 -5.44
N GLU A 20 -13.00 -9.07 -5.25
CA GLU A 20 -11.74 -9.22 -5.95
C GLU A 20 -10.57 -9.01 -4.97
N SER A 21 -9.48 -9.73 -5.20
CA SER A 21 -8.23 -9.47 -4.49
C SER A 21 -7.08 -9.79 -5.42
N TYR A 22 -6.10 -8.91 -5.49
CA TYR A 22 -4.90 -9.14 -6.29
C TYR A 22 -3.67 -8.52 -5.65
N ASP A 23 -2.54 -9.15 -5.93
CA ASP A 23 -1.22 -8.69 -5.52
C ASP A 23 -0.46 -8.19 -6.75
N THR A 24 0.22 -7.06 -6.61
CA THR A 24 1.15 -6.57 -7.63
C THR A 24 2.49 -6.27 -7.00
N GLU A 25 3.57 -6.59 -7.71
CA GLU A 25 4.93 -6.30 -7.29
C GLU A 25 5.56 -5.28 -8.24
N GLU A 26 6.11 -4.21 -7.67
CA GLU A 26 6.92 -3.23 -8.41
C GLU A 26 8.37 -3.29 -7.91
N TRP A 27 9.33 -3.46 -8.81
CA TRP A 27 10.75 -3.63 -8.48
C TRP A 27 11.58 -2.45 -8.95
N PHE A 28 12.51 -2.03 -8.11
CA PHE A 28 13.41 -0.88 -8.26
C PHE A 28 14.87 -1.33 -8.15
N GLU A 29 15.75 -0.58 -8.79
CA GLU A 29 17.20 -0.80 -8.75
C GLU A 29 17.82 -0.24 -7.46
N SER A 30 17.17 0.72 -6.82
CA SER A 30 17.68 1.43 -5.64
C SER A 30 16.66 1.48 -4.50
N GLU A 31 17.16 1.49 -3.26
CA GLU A 31 16.36 1.66 -2.06
C GLU A 31 15.62 3.01 -2.05
N GLU A 32 16.33 4.07 -2.43
CA GLU A 32 15.79 5.43 -2.46
C GLU A 32 14.62 5.57 -3.44
N GLU A 33 14.66 4.84 -4.57
CA GLU A 33 13.57 4.85 -5.56
C GLU A 33 12.32 4.15 -5.01
N ARG A 34 12.48 2.99 -4.36
CA ARG A 34 11.40 2.31 -3.65
C ARG A 34 10.78 3.20 -2.58
N ASP A 35 11.61 3.82 -1.74
CA ASP A 35 11.13 4.63 -0.62
C ASP A 35 10.49 5.94 -1.07
N LYS A 36 10.94 6.54 -2.19
CA LYS A 36 10.23 7.66 -2.80
C LYS A 36 8.87 7.22 -3.34
N LYS A 37 8.81 6.08 -4.04
CA LYS A 37 7.57 5.59 -4.64
C LYS A 37 6.52 5.19 -3.59
N ILE A 38 6.93 4.54 -2.51
CA ILE A 38 6.01 4.19 -1.42
C ILE A 38 5.47 5.45 -0.74
N GLN A 39 6.31 6.48 -0.58
CA GLN A 39 5.87 7.77 -0.10
C GLN A 39 4.88 8.41 -1.08
N GLU A 40 5.12 8.36 -2.39
CA GLU A 40 4.15 8.82 -3.39
C GLU A 40 2.82 8.06 -3.32
N TYR A 41 2.81 6.75 -3.03
CA TYR A 41 1.56 6.01 -2.81
C TYR A 41 0.81 6.54 -1.59
N TYR A 42 1.51 6.71 -0.45
CA TYR A 42 0.90 7.31 0.73
C TYR A 42 0.42 8.74 0.47
N ASP A 43 1.19 9.60 -0.20
CA ASP A 43 0.82 10.99 -0.50
C ASP A 43 -0.31 11.08 -1.56
N SER A 44 -0.35 10.19 -2.55
CA SER A 44 -1.34 10.19 -3.63
C SER A 44 -2.70 9.63 -3.20
N GLU A 45 -2.73 8.68 -2.26
CA GLU A 45 -3.98 8.24 -1.63
C GLU A 45 -4.47 9.22 -0.55
N ASN A 46 -3.61 10.16 -0.12
CA ASN A 46 -3.93 11.24 0.81
C ASN A 46 -4.37 12.55 0.08
N GLN A 47 -5.63 12.64 -0.31
CA GLN A 47 -6.34 13.91 0.01
C GLN A 47 -6.26 14.09 1.54
N PRO A 48 -6.05 15.31 2.06
CA PRO A 48 -5.29 15.53 3.28
C PRO A 48 -5.90 14.85 4.50
N LEU A 49 -5.46 13.64 4.83
CA LEU A 49 -5.59 13.08 6.16
C LEU A 49 -4.40 13.57 6.98
N SER A 50 -4.69 14.03 8.18
CA SER A 50 -3.72 14.69 9.04
C SER A 50 -2.59 13.72 9.41
N PRO A 51 -1.41 14.22 9.83
CA PRO A 51 -0.28 13.39 10.28
C PRO A 51 -0.55 12.48 11.50
N LYS A 52 -1.81 12.38 11.95
CA LYS A 52 -2.28 11.38 12.91
C LYS A 52 -2.72 10.06 12.26
N ASP A 53 -2.95 10.04 10.94
CA ASP A 53 -3.42 8.86 10.21
C ASP A 53 -2.28 7.94 9.73
N GLN A 54 -1.01 8.35 9.90
CA GLN A 54 0.17 7.49 9.66
C GLN A 54 0.35 6.37 10.70
N LEU A 55 -0.62 6.18 11.60
CA LEU A 55 -0.66 5.16 12.63
C LEU A 55 -1.92 4.27 12.53
N ILE A 56 -2.52 4.16 11.34
CA ILE A 56 -3.65 3.24 11.09
C ILE A 56 -3.13 1.90 10.55
N GLU A 57 -2.29 1.26 11.35
CA GLU A 57 -2.34 -0.20 11.49
C GLU A 57 -2.62 -0.43 12.97
N ASN A 58 -3.91 -0.42 13.37
CA ASN A 58 -4.47 -1.28 14.42
C ASN A 58 -5.85 -0.88 14.99
N GLU A 59 -6.47 0.26 14.67
CA GLU A 59 -7.66 0.71 15.43
C GLU A 59 -8.84 1.32 14.63
N LEU A 60 -8.99 1.04 13.32
CA LEU A 60 -10.24 1.37 12.62
C LEU A 60 -11.13 0.13 12.48
N GLY A 61 -11.77 -0.20 13.60
CA GLY A 61 -13.03 -0.92 13.57
C GLY A 61 -14.12 -0.03 12.96
N GLU A 62 -14.97 -0.65 12.13
CA GLU A 62 -16.31 -0.20 11.78
C GLU A 62 -16.44 1.17 11.09
N SER A 63 -16.12 1.25 9.79
CA SER A 63 -16.95 2.02 8.83
C SER A 63 -16.60 1.70 7.37
N GLY A 64 -16.95 0.48 6.95
CA GLY A 64 -17.46 0.20 5.59
C GLY A 64 -16.64 0.66 4.38
N ASP A 65 -15.31 0.63 4.44
CA ASP A 65 -14.53 0.62 3.21
C ASP A 65 -14.44 -0.83 2.72
N PHE A 66 -15.15 -1.10 1.63
CA PHE A 66 -15.12 -2.41 0.98
C PHE A 66 -13.87 -2.56 0.11
N ASP A 67 -13.11 -1.48 -0.13
CA ASP A 67 -11.87 -1.48 -0.90
C ASP A 67 -10.69 -1.16 0.03
N ILE A 68 -9.71 -2.07 0.14
CA ILE A 68 -8.55 -1.90 1.00
C ILE A 68 -7.30 -2.14 0.15
N THR A 69 -6.44 -1.13 0.06
CA THR A 69 -5.09 -1.25 -0.53
C THR A 69 -4.04 -1.17 0.57
N THR A 70 -3.12 -2.13 0.61
CA THR A 70 -1.97 -2.12 1.53
C THR A 70 -0.66 -2.22 0.77
N TYR A 71 0.37 -1.51 1.26
CA TYR A 71 1.69 -1.42 0.65
C TYR A 71 2.76 -2.04 1.57
N SER A 72 3.54 -2.99 1.06
CA SER A 72 4.61 -3.67 1.79
C SER A 72 5.95 -3.52 1.09
N LYS A 73 7.02 -3.27 1.85
CA LYS A 73 8.40 -3.24 1.31
C LYS A 73 8.94 -4.67 1.20
N ILE A 74 9.43 -5.05 0.02
CA ILE A 74 10.06 -6.35 -0.24
C ILE A 74 11.49 -6.17 -0.79
N GLU A 75 12.33 -7.21 -0.71
CA GLU A 75 13.73 -7.21 -1.17
C GLU A 75 14.10 -8.57 -1.78
N LYS A 76 14.98 -8.60 -2.80
CA LYS A 76 15.41 -9.82 -3.50
C LYS A 76 16.87 -9.83 -3.93
#